data_AF-A0A9X2B5M2-F1
#
_entry.id   AF-A0A9X2B5M2-F1
#
_cell.length_a   1.000
_cell.length_b   1.000
_cell.length_c   1.000
_cell.angle_alpha   90.00
_cell.angle_beta   90.00
_cell.angle_gamma   90.00
#
_symmetry.space_group_name_H-M   'P 1'
#
loop_
_entity.id
_entity.type
_entity.pdbx_description
1 polymer ?
#
loop_
_entity_poly.entity_id
_entity_poly.type
_entity_poly.pdbx_seq_one_letter_code
_entity_poly.pdbx_strand_id
1 'polypeptide(L)'
;ADAEAKRKADAEAKKKADAEAKAKADADAKKKADAEAKRKADAEAKKKADAEAKAKAEREAKESAANKKAESKKIASSAKRDFEAKISKAWDVPMGTTGTKATARVTLTDSGQVASAIVSSSDANVKASVEAAIRAAAPYPMPEDADARREARSFTSTFTAR
;
A
#
# COMPACT_ATOMS: atom_id res chain seq x y z
N ALA A 1 47.57 17.55 -80.08
CA ALA A 1 46.53 16.55 -79.78
C ALA A 1 46.74 15.88 -78.41
N ASP A 2 47.95 15.40 -78.09
CA ASP A 2 48.22 14.59 -76.88
C ASP A 2 48.02 15.32 -75.52
N ALA A 3 48.44 16.58 -75.42
CA ALA A 3 48.35 17.36 -74.17
C ALA A 3 46.90 17.70 -73.74
N GLU A 4 45.98 17.84 -74.70
CA GLU A 4 44.57 18.14 -74.42
C GLU A 4 43.80 16.89 -73.97
N ALA A 5 44.11 15.73 -74.56
CA ALA A 5 43.57 14.44 -74.15
C ALA A 5 43.99 14.08 -72.72
N LYS A 6 45.27 14.32 -72.37
CA LYS A 6 45.80 14.06 -71.02
C LYS A 6 45.16 14.96 -69.95
N ARG A 7 44.93 16.24 -70.25
CA ARG A 7 44.21 17.17 -69.34
C ARG A 7 42.75 16.79 -69.12
N LYS A 8 42.04 16.35 -70.17
CA LYS A 8 40.64 15.87 -70.03
C LYS A 8 40.56 14.62 -69.17
N ALA A 9 41.46 13.64 -69.37
CA ALA A 9 41.49 12.41 -68.59
C ALA A 9 41.77 12.67 -67.09
N ASP A 10 42.71 13.55 -66.77
CA ASP A 10 43.04 13.90 -65.38
C ASP A 10 41.90 14.65 -64.68
N ALA A 11 41.24 15.58 -65.38
CA ALA A 11 40.08 16.31 -64.86
C ALA A 11 38.87 15.39 -64.60
N GLU A 12 38.58 14.45 -65.50
CA GLU A 12 37.55 13.42 -65.32
C GLU A 12 37.85 12.49 -64.14
N ALA A 13 39.10 12.00 -64.02
CA ALA A 13 39.52 11.15 -62.92
C ALA A 13 39.38 11.86 -61.56
N LYS A 14 39.79 13.13 -61.50
CA LYS A 14 39.69 13.95 -60.29
C LYS A 14 38.24 14.24 -59.91
N LYS A 15 37.36 14.53 -60.88
CA LYS A 15 35.91 14.70 -60.65
C LYS A 15 35.26 13.43 -60.12
N LYS A 16 35.62 12.27 -60.68
CA LYS A 16 35.06 10.98 -60.27
C LYS A 16 35.49 10.59 -58.87
N ALA A 17 36.76 10.84 -58.52
CA ALA A 17 37.29 10.60 -57.18
C ALA A 17 36.64 11.50 -56.12
N ASP A 18 36.45 12.79 -56.42
CA ASP A 18 35.80 13.74 -55.51
C ASP A 18 34.31 13.40 -55.30
N ALA A 19 33.60 13.03 -56.36
CA ALA A 19 32.22 12.60 -56.29
C ALA A 19 32.05 11.30 -55.47
N GLU A 20 32.94 10.31 -55.64
CA GLU A 20 32.89 9.07 -54.86
C GLU A 20 33.24 9.29 -53.38
N ALA A 21 34.23 10.14 -53.09
CA ALA A 21 34.60 10.51 -51.73
C ALA A 21 33.45 11.24 -51.02
N LYS A 22 32.80 12.18 -51.71
CA LYS A 22 31.65 12.92 -51.17
C LYS A 22 30.45 12.01 -50.94
N ALA A 23 30.17 11.09 -51.86
CA ALA A 23 29.08 10.11 -51.71
C ALA A 23 29.32 9.15 -50.54
N LYS A 24 30.56 8.66 -50.34
CA LYS A 24 30.92 7.84 -49.17
C LYS A 24 30.79 8.61 -47.86
N ALA A 25 31.24 9.86 -47.80
CA ALA A 25 31.14 10.69 -46.61
C ALA A 25 29.68 10.97 -46.22
N ASP A 26 28.82 11.27 -47.20
CA ASP A 26 27.39 11.52 -46.96
C ASP A 26 26.66 10.25 -46.51
N ALA A 27 26.97 9.10 -47.13
CA ALA A 27 26.41 7.81 -46.74
C ALA A 27 26.82 7.38 -45.32
N ASP A 28 28.09 7.60 -44.92
CA ASP A 28 28.56 7.31 -43.58
C ASP A 28 27.93 8.25 -42.53
N ALA A 29 27.86 9.55 -42.82
CA ALA A 29 27.21 10.53 -41.96
C ALA A 29 25.73 10.20 -41.75
N LYS A 30 25.01 9.83 -42.81
CA LYS A 30 23.60 9.44 -42.75
C LYS A 30 23.40 8.15 -41.96
N LYS A 31 24.26 7.13 -42.16
CA LYS A 31 24.23 5.90 -41.35
C LYS A 31 24.47 6.17 -39.88
N LYS A 32 25.45 7.02 -39.55
CA LYS A 32 25.79 7.35 -38.16
C LYS A 32 24.65 8.12 -37.47
N ALA A 33 24.04 9.07 -38.18
CA ALA A 33 22.88 9.82 -37.69
C ALA A 33 21.67 8.91 -37.43
N ASP A 34 21.36 7.98 -38.35
CA ASP A 34 20.26 7.03 -38.18
C ASP A 34 20.50 6.06 -37.01
N ALA A 35 21.72 5.53 -36.88
CA ALA A 35 22.09 4.67 -35.76
C ALA A 35 22.02 5.39 -34.40
N GLU A 36 22.44 6.65 -34.33
CA GLU A 36 22.36 7.44 -33.10
C GLU A 36 20.90 7.78 -32.75
N ALA A 37 20.09 8.18 -33.74
CA ALA A 37 18.66 8.44 -33.56
C ALA A 37 17.92 7.20 -33.06
N LYS A 38 18.20 6.03 -33.66
CA LYS A 38 17.60 4.75 -33.26
C LYS A 38 18.02 4.32 -31.85
N ARG A 39 19.30 4.51 -31.48
CA ARG A 39 19.79 4.24 -30.12
C ARG A 39 19.15 5.16 -29.08
N LYS A 40 18.99 6.46 -29.38
CA LYS A 40 18.32 7.41 -28.49
C LYS A 40 16.84 7.05 -28.31
N ALA A 41 16.14 6.70 -29.39
CA ALA A 41 14.75 6.29 -29.33
C ALA A 41 14.54 5.00 -28.51
N ASP A 42 15.40 3.99 -28.69
CA ASP A 42 15.32 2.74 -27.92
C ASP A 42 15.61 2.95 -26.43
N ALA A 43 16.61 3.78 -26.12
CA ALA A 43 16.97 4.12 -24.73
C ALA A 43 15.85 4.90 -24.01
N GLU A 44 15.24 5.88 -24.67
CA GLU A 44 14.08 6.62 -24.15
C GLU A 44 12.87 5.70 -23.94
N ALA A 45 12.57 4.84 -24.91
CA ALA A 45 11.47 3.87 -24.81
C ALA A 45 11.66 2.91 -23.63
N LYS A 46 12.88 2.38 -23.44
CA LYS A 46 13.22 1.53 -22.28
C LYS A 46 13.10 2.27 -20.96
N LYS A 47 13.61 3.51 -20.87
CA LYS A 47 13.50 4.31 -19.64
C LYS A 47 12.05 4.59 -19.27
N LYS A 48 11.22 4.94 -20.26
CA LYS A 48 9.79 5.20 -20.03
C LYS A 48 9.05 3.95 -19.59
N ALA A 49 9.34 2.79 -20.19
CA ALA A 49 8.74 1.52 -19.80
C ALA A 49 9.14 1.09 -18.37
N ASP A 50 10.41 1.22 -17.99
CA ASP A 50 10.88 0.88 -16.63
C ASP A 50 10.26 1.80 -15.56
N ALA A 51 10.18 3.10 -15.84
CA ALA A 51 9.55 4.07 -14.95
C ALA A 51 8.05 3.78 -14.76
N GLU A 52 7.33 3.47 -15.84
CA GLU A 52 5.89 3.18 -15.78
C GLU A 52 5.60 1.86 -15.05
N ALA A 53 6.45 0.84 -15.25
CA ALA A 53 6.34 -0.43 -14.53
C ALA A 53 6.58 -0.26 -13.02
N LYS A 54 7.61 0.50 -12.63
CA LYS A 54 7.88 0.81 -11.21
C LYS A 54 6.75 1.62 -10.57
N ALA A 55 6.22 2.61 -11.27
CA ALA A 55 5.11 3.42 -10.77
C ALA A 55 3.83 2.60 -10.56
N LYS A 56 3.51 1.68 -11.48
CA LYS A 56 2.38 0.74 -11.31
C LYS A 56 2.59 -0.19 -10.11
N ALA A 57 3.76 -0.80 -10.00
CA ALA A 57 4.08 -1.70 -8.89
C ALA A 57 4.00 -1.01 -7.52
N GLU A 58 4.52 0.22 -7.41
CA GLU A 58 4.45 0.97 -6.15
C GLU A 58 3.00 1.38 -5.81
N ARG A 59 2.21 1.75 -6.82
CA ARG A 59 0.80 2.09 -6.63
C ARG A 59 -0.02 0.88 -6.18
N GLU A 60 0.14 -0.27 -6.83
CA GLU A 60 -0.55 -1.51 -6.44
C GLU A 60 -0.15 -1.98 -5.04
N ALA A 61 1.14 -1.86 -4.68
CA ALA A 61 1.60 -2.17 -3.33
C ALA A 61 0.97 -1.26 -2.27
N LYS A 62 0.88 0.05 -2.54
CA LYS A 62 0.23 1.02 -1.64
C LYS A 62 -1.27 0.78 -1.53
N GLU A 63 -1.95 0.51 -2.65
CA GLU A 63 -3.39 0.28 -2.68
C GLU A 63 -3.75 -1.04 -1.98
N SER A 64 -2.99 -2.11 -2.20
CA SER A 64 -3.14 -3.39 -1.49
C SER A 64 -2.93 -3.23 0.02
N ALA A 65 -1.89 -2.51 0.44
CA ALA A 65 -1.65 -2.25 1.85
C ALA A 65 -2.76 -1.40 2.51
N ALA A 66 -3.25 -0.39 1.79
CA ALA A 66 -4.37 0.43 2.26
C ALA A 66 -5.66 -0.40 2.38
N ASN A 67 -5.95 -1.26 1.40
CA ASN A 67 -7.15 -2.09 1.40
C ASN A 67 -7.11 -3.14 2.52
N LYS A 68 -5.98 -3.83 2.72
CA LYS A 68 -5.78 -4.76 3.85
C LYS A 68 -5.98 -4.08 5.20
N LYS A 69 -5.47 -2.86 5.36
CA LYS A 69 -5.64 -2.09 6.59
C LYS A 69 -7.09 -1.66 6.80
N ALA A 70 -7.79 -1.26 5.73
CA ALA A 70 -9.20 -0.89 5.81
C ALA A 70 -10.08 -2.09 6.17
N GLU A 71 -9.81 -3.25 5.57
CA GLU A 71 -10.50 -4.50 5.86
C GLU A 71 -10.24 -4.97 7.29
N SER A 72 -8.97 -4.92 7.74
CA SER A 72 -8.59 -5.23 9.12
C SER A 72 -9.33 -4.37 10.14
N LYS A 73 -9.48 -3.08 9.87
CA LYS A 73 -10.26 -2.16 10.72
C LYS A 73 -11.74 -2.49 10.74
N LYS A 74 -12.32 -2.88 9.59
CA LYS A 74 -13.73 -3.28 9.52
C LYS A 74 -13.98 -4.56 10.32
N ILE A 75 -13.12 -5.55 10.13
CA ILE A 75 -13.15 -6.83 10.85
C ILE A 75 -12.97 -6.60 12.36
N ALA A 76 -12.02 -5.73 12.76
CA ALA A 76 -11.83 -5.38 14.17
C ALA A 76 -13.06 -4.64 14.73
N SER A 77 -13.70 -3.78 13.94
CA SER A 77 -14.90 -3.04 14.35
C SER A 77 -16.13 -3.94 14.48
N SER A 78 -16.33 -4.92 13.59
CA SER A 78 -17.38 -5.93 13.75
C SER A 78 -17.13 -6.75 15.02
N ALA A 79 -15.90 -7.24 15.21
CA ALA A 79 -15.56 -7.99 16.42
C ALA A 79 -15.79 -7.17 17.71
N LYS A 80 -15.42 -5.88 17.72
CA LYS A 80 -15.71 -4.95 18.83
C LYS A 80 -17.20 -4.76 19.06
N ARG A 81 -18.01 -4.71 18.00
CA ARG A 81 -19.46 -4.58 18.10
C ARG A 81 -20.10 -5.83 18.69
N ASP A 82 -19.69 -7.01 18.23
CA ASP A 82 -20.14 -8.29 18.79
C ASP A 82 -19.76 -8.40 20.26
N PHE A 83 -18.53 -7.98 20.59
CA PHE A 83 -18.03 -7.90 21.95
C PHE A 83 -18.91 -6.99 22.83
N GLU A 84 -19.18 -5.76 22.40
CA GLU A 84 -19.98 -4.80 23.16
C GLU A 84 -21.44 -5.25 23.30
N ALA A 85 -22.00 -5.88 22.25
CA ALA A 85 -23.34 -6.47 22.31
C ALA A 85 -23.41 -7.61 23.34
N LYS A 86 -22.36 -8.43 23.42
CA LYS A 86 -22.30 -9.55 24.37
C LYS A 86 -22.11 -9.08 25.81
N ILE A 87 -21.27 -8.06 26.03
CA ILE A 87 -21.14 -7.42 27.35
C ILE A 87 -22.44 -6.77 27.75
N SER A 88 -23.02 -5.91 26.91
CA SER A 88 -24.26 -5.19 27.28
C SER A 88 -25.40 -6.16 27.57
N LYS A 89 -25.44 -7.32 26.91
CA LYS A 89 -26.38 -8.41 27.21
C LYS A 89 -26.08 -9.14 28.52
N ALA A 90 -24.81 -9.31 28.88
CA ALA A 90 -24.40 -9.93 30.14
C ALA A 90 -24.34 -8.93 31.31
N TRP A 91 -24.47 -7.64 31.03
CA TRP A 91 -24.32 -6.58 32.00
C TRP A 91 -25.62 -6.32 32.73
N ASP A 92 -25.61 -6.67 34.01
CA ASP A 92 -26.70 -6.41 34.94
C ASP A 92 -26.45 -5.08 35.67
N VAL A 93 -27.15 -4.03 35.28
CA VAL A 93 -26.93 -2.68 35.84
C VAL A 93 -27.43 -2.66 37.29
N PRO A 94 -26.55 -2.44 38.29
CA PRO A 94 -26.96 -2.45 39.67
C PRO A 94 -27.92 -1.28 39.96
N MET A 95 -29.03 -1.57 40.63
CA MET A 95 -30.07 -0.58 40.95
C MET A 95 -29.49 0.61 41.73
N GLY A 96 -29.94 1.83 41.37
CA GLY A 96 -29.48 3.07 42.02
C GLY A 96 -28.19 3.66 41.47
N THR A 97 -27.65 3.13 40.37
CA THR A 97 -26.41 3.63 39.73
C THR A 97 -26.65 4.32 38.37
N THR A 98 -27.91 4.62 38.04
CA THR A 98 -28.32 5.32 36.83
C THR A 98 -27.59 6.66 36.68
N GLY A 99 -26.92 6.87 35.55
CA GLY A 99 -26.10 8.06 35.28
C GLY A 99 -24.60 7.87 35.56
N THR A 100 -24.20 6.80 36.25
CA THR A 100 -22.78 6.48 36.46
C THR A 100 -22.15 5.95 35.17
N LYS A 101 -20.95 6.45 34.87
CA LYS A 101 -20.10 5.95 33.78
C LYS A 101 -19.06 4.98 34.31
N ALA A 102 -18.83 3.89 33.58
CA ALA A 102 -17.77 2.95 33.82
C ALA A 102 -16.94 2.78 32.54
N THR A 103 -15.65 3.07 32.63
CA THR A 103 -14.71 2.85 31.54
C THR A 103 -14.05 1.51 31.75
N ALA A 104 -14.28 0.58 30.82
CA ALA A 104 -13.64 -0.72 30.84
C ALA A 104 -12.57 -0.81 29.74
N ARG A 105 -11.34 -1.11 30.15
CA ARG A 105 -10.24 -1.46 29.26
C ARG A 105 -10.03 -2.96 29.32
N VAL A 106 -10.29 -3.63 28.21
CA VAL A 106 -10.19 -5.09 28.13
C VAL A 106 -9.06 -5.46 27.19
N THR A 107 -8.26 -6.42 27.65
CA THR A 107 -7.20 -7.07 26.88
C THR A 107 -7.57 -8.53 26.72
N LEU A 108 -7.59 -8.99 25.48
CA LEU A 108 -7.95 -10.34 25.08
C LEU A 108 -6.71 -11.12 24.62
N THR A 109 -6.79 -12.43 24.80
CA THR A 109 -5.84 -13.43 24.27
C THR A 109 -6.15 -13.74 22.80
N ASP A 110 -5.23 -14.40 22.09
CA ASP A 110 -5.43 -14.81 20.70
C ASP A 110 -6.64 -15.73 20.50
N SER A 111 -7.07 -16.46 21.53
CA SER A 111 -8.27 -17.32 21.50
C SER A 111 -9.57 -16.58 21.86
N GLY A 112 -9.54 -15.26 22.09
CA GLY A 112 -10.72 -14.48 22.47
C GLY A 112 -11.12 -14.56 23.94
N GLN A 113 -10.26 -15.11 24.81
CA GLN A 113 -10.49 -15.05 26.27
C GLN A 113 -9.96 -13.73 26.84
N VAL A 114 -10.55 -13.28 27.96
CA VAL A 114 -10.10 -12.08 28.68
C VAL A 114 -8.79 -12.35 29.39
N ALA A 115 -7.70 -11.75 28.90
CA ALA A 115 -6.40 -11.77 29.56
C ALA A 115 -6.34 -10.79 30.74
N SER A 116 -6.93 -9.61 30.56
CA SER A 116 -7.00 -8.56 31.59
C SER A 116 -8.22 -7.68 31.36
N ALA A 117 -8.94 -7.35 32.42
CA ALA A 117 -10.05 -6.40 32.38
C ALA A 117 -9.85 -5.39 33.50
N ILE A 118 -9.65 -4.13 33.14
CA ILE A 118 -9.48 -3.01 34.07
C ILE A 118 -10.71 -2.13 33.94
N VAL A 119 -11.53 -2.08 34.98
CA VAL A 119 -12.73 -1.24 35.01
C VAL A 119 -12.52 -0.08 35.97
N SER A 120 -12.72 1.14 35.46
CA SER A 120 -12.68 2.39 36.22
C SER A 120 -14.08 2.97 36.28
N SER A 121 -14.66 3.02 37.48
CA SER A 121 -15.95 3.67 37.74
C SER A 121 -15.89 4.36 39.11
N SER A 122 -16.73 5.39 39.30
CA SER A 122 -16.93 6.04 40.61
C SER A 122 -17.61 5.12 41.62
N ASP A 123 -18.36 4.13 41.14
CA ASP A 123 -19.15 3.22 41.97
C ASP A 123 -18.56 1.80 41.95
N ALA A 124 -18.32 1.25 43.15
CA ALA A 124 -17.76 -0.10 43.30
C ALA A 124 -18.71 -1.19 42.76
N ASN A 125 -20.03 -1.01 42.92
CA ASN A 125 -21.04 -1.94 42.41
C ASN A 125 -21.04 -1.98 40.87
N VAL A 126 -20.98 -0.81 40.22
CA VAL A 126 -20.90 -0.72 38.76
C VAL A 126 -19.59 -1.34 38.26
N LYS A 127 -18.48 -1.06 38.94
CA LYS A 127 -17.18 -1.66 38.62
C LYS A 127 -17.24 -3.20 38.64
N ALA A 128 -17.75 -3.78 39.73
CA ALA A 128 -17.85 -5.23 39.88
C ALA A 128 -18.82 -5.86 38.85
N SER A 129 -19.96 -5.20 38.61
CA SER A 129 -20.94 -5.65 37.62
C SER A 129 -20.38 -5.66 36.20
N VAL A 130 -19.72 -4.58 35.77
CA VAL A 130 -19.09 -4.50 34.44
C VAL A 130 -17.96 -5.52 34.31
N GLU A 131 -17.14 -5.73 35.35
CA GLU A 131 -16.10 -6.76 35.35
C GLU A 131 -16.67 -8.18 35.22
N ALA A 132 -17.74 -8.48 35.94
CA ALA A 132 -18.45 -9.74 35.83
C ALA A 132 -19.05 -9.94 34.43
N ALA A 133 -19.66 -8.90 33.85
CA ALA A 133 -20.18 -8.92 32.49
C ALA A 133 -19.08 -9.17 31.44
N ILE A 134 -17.92 -8.53 31.58
CA ILE A 134 -16.76 -8.73 30.69
C ILE A 134 -16.27 -10.18 30.73
N ARG A 135 -16.16 -10.78 31.93
CA ARG A 135 -15.77 -12.20 32.07
C ARG A 135 -16.86 -13.14 31.56
N ALA A 136 -18.13 -12.87 31.85
CA ALA A 136 -19.26 -13.71 31.45
C ALA A 136 -19.49 -13.71 29.94
N ALA A 137 -19.15 -12.62 29.24
CA ALA A 137 -19.25 -12.53 27.80
C ALA A 137 -18.08 -13.21 27.04
N ALA A 138 -17.01 -13.64 27.74
CA ALA A 138 -15.97 -14.48 27.16
C ALA A 138 -16.49 -15.92 26.87
N PRO A 139 -15.95 -16.63 25.86
CA PRO A 139 -14.97 -16.20 24.88
C PRO A 139 -15.59 -15.33 23.78
N TYR A 140 -14.81 -14.38 23.27
CA TYR A 140 -15.21 -13.44 22.21
C TYR A 140 -14.75 -13.93 20.84
N PRO A 141 -15.54 -13.69 19.78
CA PRO A 141 -15.16 -14.06 18.42
C PRO A 141 -13.97 -13.18 17.98
N MET A 142 -12.79 -13.81 17.90
CA MET A 142 -11.59 -13.14 17.40
C MET A 142 -11.55 -13.21 15.88
N PRO A 143 -11.11 -12.13 15.22
CA PRO A 143 -10.89 -12.19 13.79
C PRO A 143 -9.71 -13.07 13.44
N GLU A 144 -9.84 -13.78 12.31
CA GLU A 144 -8.77 -14.62 11.77
C GLU A 144 -7.57 -13.78 11.31
N ASP A 145 -7.83 -12.58 10.78
CA ASP A 145 -6.80 -11.61 10.41
C ASP A 145 -5.93 -11.19 11.59
N ALA A 146 -4.62 -11.37 11.46
CA ALA A 146 -3.65 -11.05 12.52
C ALA A 146 -3.63 -9.56 12.87
N ASP A 147 -3.73 -8.67 11.87
CA ASP A 147 -3.75 -7.21 12.09
C ASP A 147 -5.06 -6.76 12.75
N ALA A 148 -6.21 -7.26 12.27
CA ALA A 148 -7.50 -7.02 12.90
C ALA A 148 -7.53 -7.54 14.34
N ARG A 149 -6.95 -8.72 14.59
CA ARG A 149 -6.86 -9.33 15.91
C ARG A 149 -6.01 -8.49 16.84
N ARG A 150 -4.86 -7.99 16.40
CA ARG A 150 -4.04 -7.06 17.20
C ARG A 150 -4.81 -5.82 17.63
N GLU A 151 -5.63 -5.26 16.72
CA GLU A 151 -6.43 -4.06 17.02
C GLU A 151 -7.69 -4.34 17.85
N ALA A 152 -8.25 -5.56 17.75
CA ALA A 152 -9.39 -6.01 18.56
C ALA A 152 -8.97 -6.54 19.94
N ARG A 153 -7.72 -6.99 20.10
CA ARG A 153 -7.17 -7.54 21.35
C ARG A 153 -7.17 -6.55 22.49
N SER A 154 -7.00 -5.26 22.22
CA SER A 154 -7.14 -4.24 23.24
C SER A 154 -8.13 -3.20 22.78
N PHE A 155 -9.19 -2.99 23.54
CA PHE A 155 -10.10 -1.88 23.30
C PHE A 155 -10.57 -1.32 24.64
N THR A 156 -11.01 -0.07 24.58
CA THR A 156 -11.56 0.65 25.71
C THR A 156 -12.98 1.04 25.32
N SER A 157 -13.97 0.58 26.07
CA SER A 157 -15.37 1.00 25.92
C SER A 157 -15.84 1.68 27.20
N THR A 158 -16.71 2.68 27.03
CA THR A 158 -17.35 3.39 28.13
C THR A 158 -18.81 2.97 28.20
N PHE A 159 -19.18 2.34 29.30
CA PHE A 159 -20.55 1.91 29.59
C PHE A 159 -21.20 2.97 30.48
N THR A 160 -22.46 3.32 30.20
CA THR A 160 -23.24 4.24 31.03
C THR A 160 -24.44 3.49 31.56
N ALA A 161 -24.58 3.44 32.89
CA ALA A 161 -25.73 2.82 33.54
C ALA A 161 -26.97 3.67 33.22
N ARG A 162 -27.96 3.05 32.57
CA ARG A 162 -29.26 3.67 32.25
C ARG A 162 -30.33 3.15 33.18
#